data_AF-A0A536YVC4-F1
#
_entry.id   AF-A0A536YVC4-F1
#
_cell.length_a   1.000
_cell.length_b   1.000
_cell.length_c   1.000
_cell.angle_alpha   90.00
_cell.angle_beta   90.00
_cell.angle_gamma   90.00
#
_symmetry.space_group_name_H-M   'P 1'
#
loop_
_entity.id
_entity.type
_entity.pdbx_description
1 polymer ?
#
loop_
_entity_poly.entity_id
_entity_poly.type
_entity_poly.pdbx_seq_one_letter_code
_entity_poly.pdbx_strand_id
1 'polypeptide(L)' 'MAKRDYYEVLGVNRDADEEVIKKAYRRLAMKHHPDRNPDNPKAE' A
#
# COMPACT_ATOMS: atom_id res chain seq x y z
N MET A 1 12.61 7.98 16.48
CA MET A 1 11.80 7.06 15.66
C MET A 1 10.97 7.92 14.73
N ALA A 2 11.36 8.03 13.45
CA ALA A 2 10.68 8.93 12.52
C ALA A 2 9.22 8.51 12.39
N LYS A 3 8.31 9.46 12.63
CA LYS A 3 6.86 9.31 12.50
C LYS A 3 6.60 8.71 11.12
N ARG A 4 6.05 7.50 11.04
CA ARG A 4 5.77 6.84 9.75
C ARG A 4 4.85 7.76 8.95
N ASP A 5 5.34 8.23 7.81
CA ASP A 5 4.56 9.06 6.92
C ASP A 5 3.64 8.16 6.09
N TYR A 6 2.34 8.25 6.31
CA TYR A 6 1.35 7.43 5.62
C TYR A 6 1.36 7.68 4.11
N TYR A 7 1.69 8.89 3.67
CA TYR A 7 1.78 9.24 2.25
C TYR A 7 3.00 8.58 1.61
N GLU A 8 4.14 8.55 2.31
CA GLU A 8 5.33 7.81 1.85
C GLU A 8 5.09 6.30 1.81
N VAL A 9 4.41 5.74 2.82
CA VAL A 9 4.05 4.30 2.86
C VAL A 9 3.14 3.93 1.68
N LEU A 10 2.19 4.79 1.35
CA LEU A 10 1.31 4.61 0.19
C LEU A 10 2.00 4.98 -1.13
N GLY A 11 3.16 5.63 -1.09
CA GLY A 11 3.89 6.11 -2.26
C GLY A 11 3.16 7.22 -3.02
N VAL A 12 2.42 8.05 -2.30
CA VAL A 12 1.64 9.18 -2.83
C VAL A 12 2.17 10.50 -2.27
N ASN A 13 1.89 11.59 -2.98
CA ASN A 13 2.18 12.93 -2.47
C ASN A 13 1.24 13.26 -1.28
N ARG A 14 1.68 14.14 -0.38
CA ARG A 14 0.85 14.67 0.71
C ARG A 14 -0.36 15.47 0.21
N ASP A 15 -0.23 16.05 -0.98
CA ASP A 15 -1.30 16.77 -1.68
C ASP A 15 -2.15 15.84 -2.57
N ALA A 16 -2.01 14.51 -2.45
CA ALA A 16 -2.78 13.57 -3.25
C ALA A 16 -4.25 13.54 -2.84
N ASP A 17 -5.14 13.58 -3.84
CA ASP A 17 -6.58 13.45 -3.63
C ASP A 17 -6.96 12.07 -3.11
N GLU A 18 -8.12 11.97 -2.45
CA GLU A 18 -8.66 10.70 -1.94
C GLU A 18 -8.75 9.60 -3.01
N GLU A 19 -9.01 9.96 -4.27
CA GLU A 19 -9.06 9.00 -5.37
C GLU A 19 -7.69 8.38 -5.65
N VAL A 20 -6.63 9.21 -5.62
CA VAL A 20 -5.24 8.79 -5.79
C VAL A 20 -4.82 7.88 -4.64
N ILE A 21 -5.17 8.26 -3.41
CA ILE A 21 -4.92 7.46 -2.21
C ILE A 21 -5.59 6.09 -2.31
N LYS A 22 -6.89 6.04 -2.68
CA LYS A 22 -7.63 4.77 -2.85
C LYS A 22 -7.04 3.91 -3.95
N LYS A 23 -6.59 4.50 -5.06
CA LYS A 23 -5.97 3.77 -6.17
C LYS A 23 -4.60 3.20 -5.77
N ALA A 24 -3.78 3.99 -5.07
CA ALA A 24 -2.48 3.54 -4.55
C ALA A 24 -2.64 2.39 -3.55
N TYR A 25 -3.59 2.52 -2.61
CA TYR A 25 -3.93 1.47 -1.65
C TYR A 25 -4.35 0.17 -2.34
N ARG A 26 -5.30 0.23 -3.30
CA ARG A 26 -5.74 -0.96 -4.04
C ARG A 26 -4.59 -1.65 -4.77
N ARG A 27 -3.68 -0.88 -5.38
CA ARG A 27 -2.51 -1.42 -6.07
C ARG A 27 -1.55 -2.12 -5.10
N LEU A 28 -1.28 -1.51 -3.94
CA LEU A 28 -0.44 -2.10 -2.90
C LEU A 28 -1.09 -3.36 -2.31
N ALA A 29 -2.38 -3.30 -1.99
CA ALA A 29 -3.15 -4.44 -1.50
C ALA A 29 -3.10 -5.60 -2.49
N MET A 30 -3.32 -5.37 -3.79
CA MET A 30 -3.20 -6.41 -4.82
C MET A 30 -1.78 -6.97 -4.95
N LYS A 31 -0.76 -6.14 -4.77
CA LYS A 31 0.65 -6.56 -4.82
C LYS A 31 1.02 -7.45 -3.63
N HIS A 32 0.45 -7.18 -2.47
CA HIS A 32 0.67 -7.94 -1.24
C HIS A 32 -0.46 -8.93 -0.95
N HIS A 33 -1.41 -9.10 -1.87
CA HIS A 33 -2.57 -9.95 -1.64
C HIS A 33 -2.13 -11.42 -1.63
N PRO A 34 -2.52 -12.21 -0.62
CA PRO A 34 -2.17 -13.62 -0.52
C PRO A 34 -2.69 -14.42 -1.74
N ASP A 35 -3.92 -14.15 -2.23
CA ASP A 35 -4.44 -14.81 -3.44
C ASP A 35 -3.59 -14.63 -4.71
N ARG A 36 -2.83 -13.53 -4.81
CA ARG A 36 -1.98 -13.25 -5.98
C ARG A 36 -0.51 -13.57 -5.75
N ASN A 37 -0.12 -13.86 -4.51
CA ASN A 37 1.19 -14.36 -4.11
C ASN A 37 1.01 -15.64 -3.27
N PRO A 38 0.53 -16.74 -3.88
CA PRO A 38 0.32 -18.00 -3.17
C PRO A 38 1.61 -18.61 -2.60
N ASP A 39 2.78 -18.12 -3.01
CA ASP A 39 4.10 -18.64 -2.61
C ASP A 39 4.83 -17.81 -1.52
N ASN A 40 4.15 -16.88 -0.83
CA ASN A 40 4.81 -16.09 0.22
C ASN A 40 4.44 -16.58 1.65
N PRO A 41 5.34 -17.29 2.35
CA PRO A 41 5.12 -17.87 3.69
C PRO A 41 5.05 -16.83 4.83
N LYS A 42 4.89 -15.54 4.52
CA LYS A 42 4.65 -14.45 5.49
C LYS A 42 3.22 -13.91 5.44
N ALA A 43 2.29 -14.66 4.84
CA ALA A 43 0.87 -14.36 4.82
C ALA A 43 0.11 -14.86 6.07
N GLU A 44 0.82 -15.34 7.09
CA GLU A 44 0.30 -15.56 8.46
C GLU A 44 0.63 -14.39 9.39
#